data_AF-A0A6A4Z6R9-F1
#
_entry.id   AF-A0A6A4Z6R9-F1
#
_cell.length_a   1.000
_cell.length_b   1.000
_cell.length_c   1.000
_cell.angle_alpha   90.00
_cell.angle_beta   90.00
_cell.angle_gamma   90.00
#
_symmetry.space_group_name_H-M   'P 1'
#
loop_
_entity.id
_entity.type
_entity.pdbx_description
1 polymer ?
#
loop_
_entity_poly.entity_id
_entity_poly.type
_entity_poly.pdbx_seq_one_letter_code
_entity_poly.pdbx_strand_id
1 'polypeptide(L)'
;MAPSTPSAAARAPRQGSKAVRGPLATLPSQLKSSPPRRQLLSTCSFIVARLFHLLISIYLAVWALILYSLSAVESHELHVQSPRLSTIALTILALLHMYGACKCATSSSTTIPTVAVVPLHATPPRTRAFFIASLMPEYIGAHQDILNIVFNLCEVASQSVRVVELADNFVDVSNLANYASCVIAYATISPWILFVRNTTKKDLLVNSFDCLFSFALSCGLSLYPTLFQILPYALSSNKTIGQDHIWSTRYINLVRTLVISSSVDYVCQVCMHLGTFIALRRVVRSLQRLHNSNRDTASTMHRTLSFVVSNRVIRHALVLNCVVNLTWACILAVLLVRTISFRDPCPVYCPLVVRPIFDLRCNCAYVRINCYTLANNTPEALMDPSVVGTRTLMLQLARCDLPRGLNTSAMAPHTNLFKIVILFSNMTRWDATLPSSVHNLFIRFAPLATLPTVATTNIPSYFYILYIDSCPLGAIPKALFAQMPYLERVILANISLTVFPDEIATL
;
A
#
# COMPACT_ATOMS: atom_id res chain seq x y z
N MET A 1 20.92 30.46 -87.43
CA MET A 1 21.97 30.17 -88.44
C MET A 1 23.09 31.18 -88.22
N ALA A 2 24.30 30.66 -88.02
CA ALA A 2 25.55 31.38 -87.72
C ALA A 2 25.97 32.35 -88.88
N PRO A 3 27.06 33.15 -88.82
CA PRO A 3 28.20 33.05 -87.90
C PRO A 3 28.95 34.38 -87.51
N SER A 4 29.89 34.20 -86.57
CA SER A 4 31.28 34.73 -86.53
C SER A 4 31.60 36.25 -86.61
N THR A 5 32.08 36.78 -85.48
CA THR A 5 33.41 37.43 -85.20
C THR A 5 34.21 38.07 -86.36
N PRO A 6 35.02 39.15 -86.17
CA PRO A 6 36.07 39.25 -85.11
C PRO A 6 36.59 40.65 -84.65
N SER A 7 37.47 40.65 -83.61
CA SER A 7 38.74 41.41 -83.40
C SER A 7 38.79 42.95 -83.59
N ALA A 8 39.46 43.83 -82.82
CA ALA A 8 40.27 43.79 -81.60
C ALA A 8 40.65 45.25 -81.19
N ALA A 9 41.23 45.36 -79.98
CA ALA A 9 42.19 46.34 -79.47
C ALA A 9 41.71 47.73 -78.96
N ALA A 10 41.91 47.99 -77.67
CA ALA A 10 43.05 48.80 -77.20
C ALA A 10 43.08 49.04 -75.67
N ARG A 11 44.28 48.88 -75.10
CA ARG A 11 44.92 49.57 -73.94
C ARG A 11 44.25 49.60 -72.54
N ALA A 12 44.92 48.90 -71.63
CA ALA A 12 45.05 49.22 -70.19
C ALA A 12 45.87 50.53 -69.99
N PRO A 13 45.91 51.21 -68.80
CA PRO A 13 46.19 50.59 -67.49
C PRO A 13 45.62 51.24 -66.20
N ARG A 14 45.92 50.54 -65.08
CA ARG A 14 46.18 50.99 -63.69
C ARG A 14 45.03 51.24 -62.68
N GLN A 15 45.04 50.33 -61.69
CA GLN A 15 45.07 50.53 -60.21
C GLN A 15 44.06 51.46 -59.52
N GLY A 16 43.33 50.89 -58.55
CA GLY A 16 42.68 51.67 -57.48
C GLY A 16 41.72 50.86 -56.61
N SER A 17 42.23 50.32 -55.50
CA SER A 17 41.44 49.72 -54.41
C SER A 17 40.57 50.76 -53.72
N LYS A 18 39.30 50.44 -53.40
CA LYS A 18 38.66 50.68 -52.09
C LYS A 18 37.20 50.24 -52.03
N ALA A 19 36.87 49.60 -50.91
CA ALA A 19 35.55 49.17 -50.49
C ALA A 19 34.58 50.36 -50.29
N VAL A 20 33.30 50.16 -50.65
CA VAL A 20 32.19 50.99 -50.17
C VAL A 20 31.00 50.10 -49.85
N ARG A 21 30.57 50.22 -48.60
CA ARG A 21 29.37 49.67 -47.97
C ARG A 21 28.14 50.36 -48.57
N GLY A 22 27.07 49.61 -48.86
CA GLY A 22 25.75 50.16 -49.21
C GLY A 22 24.61 49.21 -48.79
N PRO A 23 23.39 49.72 -48.54
CA PRO A 23 22.52 49.21 -47.47
C PRO A 23 21.17 48.64 -47.94
N LEU A 24 20.38 48.20 -46.95
CA LEU A 24 18.93 47.89 -46.95
C LEU A 24 18.45 46.55 -47.53
N ALA A 25 17.97 45.69 -46.63
CA ALA A 25 16.64 45.07 -46.74
C ALA A 25 16.22 44.50 -45.37
N THR A 26 15.50 45.31 -44.59
CA THR A 26 14.71 44.85 -43.45
C THR A 26 13.46 44.12 -43.98
N LEU A 27 13.40 42.81 -43.77
CA LEU A 27 12.18 42.03 -43.95
C LEU A 27 11.72 41.49 -42.58
N PRO A 28 10.52 41.85 -42.09
CA PRO A 28 9.96 41.27 -40.88
C PRO A 28 9.17 40.00 -41.27
N SER A 29 9.55 38.84 -40.74
CA SER A 29 8.64 37.70 -40.70
C SER A 29 8.69 37.05 -39.33
N GLN A 30 7.70 37.45 -38.54
CA GLN A 30 7.18 36.74 -37.38
C GLN A 30 6.90 35.28 -37.75
N LEU A 31 7.85 34.36 -37.48
CA LEU A 31 7.47 33.02 -37.07
C LEU A 31 7.47 33.00 -35.56
N LYS A 32 6.31 33.34 -35.01
CA LYS A 32 5.89 32.99 -33.66
C LYS A 32 5.76 31.47 -33.61
N SER A 33 6.92 30.78 -33.60
CA SER A 33 6.97 29.35 -33.31
C SER A 33 6.27 29.17 -31.98
N SER A 34 5.25 28.33 -31.94
CA SER A 34 4.45 28.13 -30.74
C SER A 34 5.16 27.09 -29.86
N PRO A 35 5.91 27.45 -28.79
CA PRO A 35 6.50 26.45 -27.91
C PRO A 35 5.73 26.25 -26.58
N PRO A 36 4.62 26.97 -26.21
CA PRO A 36 4.21 26.98 -24.81
C PRO A 36 3.58 25.66 -24.36
N ARG A 37 2.91 24.92 -25.26
CA ARG A 37 2.09 23.77 -24.88
C ARG A 37 2.90 22.53 -24.48
N ARG A 38 4.04 22.27 -25.12
CA ARG A 38 4.89 21.09 -24.80
C ARG A 38 5.75 21.30 -23.57
N GLN A 39 6.27 22.53 -23.37
CA GLN A 39 7.06 22.87 -22.19
C GLN A 39 6.20 22.87 -20.93
N LEU A 40 4.96 23.40 -21.01
CA LEU A 40 3.98 23.33 -19.93
C LEU A 40 3.65 21.88 -19.55
N LEU A 41 3.40 21.01 -20.53
CA LEU A 41 3.08 19.59 -20.30
C LEU A 41 4.23 18.83 -19.59
N SER A 42 5.48 19.13 -19.96
CA SER A 42 6.66 18.55 -19.31
C SER A 42 6.79 19.03 -17.87
N THR A 43 6.61 20.32 -17.61
CA THR A 43 6.65 20.89 -16.26
C THR A 43 5.54 20.31 -15.38
N CYS A 44 4.31 20.21 -15.89
CA CYS A 44 3.21 19.55 -15.19
C CYS A 44 3.55 18.09 -14.84
N SER A 45 4.19 17.35 -15.75
CA SER A 45 4.56 15.94 -15.51
C SER A 45 5.63 15.80 -14.43
N PHE A 46 6.62 16.71 -14.35
CA PHE A 46 7.58 16.75 -13.24
C PHE A 46 6.91 17.10 -11.91
N ILE A 47 5.93 18.01 -11.91
CA ILE A 47 5.14 18.37 -10.72
C ILE A 47 4.35 17.15 -10.23
N VAL A 48 3.69 16.41 -11.13
CA VAL A 48 2.94 15.19 -10.78
C VAL A 48 3.87 14.12 -10.21
N ALA A 49 5.01 13.85 -10.85
CA ALA A 49 5.98 12.88 -10.33
C ALA A 49 6.52 13.28 -8.95
N ARG A 50 6.78 14.58 -8.73
CA ARG A 50 7.18 15.12 -7.42
C ARG A 50 6.06 14.93 -6.39
N LEU A 51 4.81 15.22 -6.76
CA LEU A 51 3.65 15.05 -5.89
C LEU A 51 3.50 13.58 -5.46
N PHE A 52 3.63 12.63 -6.40
CA PHE A 52 3.55 11.21 -6.08
C PHE A 52 4.65 10.79 -5.11
N HIS A 53 5.91 11.21 -5.33
CA HIS A 53 6.98 10.96 -4.37
C HIS A 53 6.68 11.54 -2.98
N LEU A 54 6.15 12.76 -2.90
CA LEU A 54 5.80 13.40 -1.62
C LEU A 54 4.67 12.66 -0.92
N LEU A 55 3.59 12.31 -1.62
CA LEU A 55 2.46 11.58 -1.04
C LEU A 55 2.87 10.20 -0.51
N ILE A 56 3.67 9.45 -1.28
CA ILE A 56 4.20 8.16 -0.83
C ILE A 56 5.10 8.35 0.40
N SER A 57 6.00 9.35 0.37
CA SER A 57 6.88 9.63 1.50
C SER A 57 6.10 9.98 2.77
N ILE A 58 5.04 10.78 2.67
CA ILE A 58 4.19 11.14 3.81
C ILE A 58 3.44 9.90 4.32
N TYR A 59 2.84 9.13 3.42
CA TYR A 59 2.14 7.89 3.77
C TYR A 59 3.04 6.92 4.55
N LEU A 60 4.25 6.68 4.05
CA LEU A 60 5.23 5.79 4.67
C LEU A 60 5.71 6.33 6.02
N ALA A 61 5.95 7.64 6.13
CA ALA A 61 6.35 8.27 7.38
C ALA A 61 5.23 8.20 8.44
N VAL A 62 3.98 8.37 8.04
CA VAL A 62 2.81 8.22 8.91
C VAL A 62 2.72 6.79 9.44
N TRP A 63 2.87 5.77 8.58
CA TRP A 63 2.89 4.39 9.05
C TRP A 63 4.08 4.06 9.94
N ALA A 64 5.27 4.59 9.63
CA ALA A 64 6.44 4.44 10.48
C ALA A 64 6.20 5.04 11.88
N LEU A 65 5.55 6.20 11.97
CA LEU A 65 5.14 6.84 13.22
C LEU A 65 4.11 6.00 13.98
N ILE A 66 3.06 5.54 13.30
CA ILE A 66 2.03 4.67 13.91
C ILE A 66 2.68 3.43 14.51
N LEU A 67 3.51 2.71 13.73
CA LEU A 67 4.18 1.49 14.18
C LEU A 67 5.18 1.73 15.32
N TYR A 68 5.83 2.90 15.34
CA TYR A 68 6.71 3.30 16.43
C TYR A 68 5.94 3.55 17.74
N SER A 69 4.71 4.04 17.65
CA SER A 69 3.85 4.37 18.79
C SER A 69 3.00 3.20 19.31
N LEU A 70 2.99 2.04 18.65
CA LEU A 70 2.19 0.89 19.09
C LEU A 70 2.72 0.29 20.40
N SER A 71 1.80 0.00 21.33
CA SER A 71 2.13 -0.80 22.52
C SER A 71 2.37 -2.28 22.16
N ALA A 72 2.93 -3.05 23.10
CA ALA A 72 3.12 -4.49 22.89
C ALA A 72 1.79 -5.23 22.64
N VAL A 73 0.72 -4.77 23.30
CA VAL A 73 -0.62 -5.32 23.14
C VAL A 73 -1.21 -4.95 21.81
N GLU A 74 -1.16 -3.66 21.43
CA GLU A 74 -1.68 -3.19 20.14
C GLU A 74 -0.93 -3.85 18.97
N SER A 75 0.39 -4.03 19.09
CA SER A 75 1.19 -4.78 18.12
C SER A 75 0.69 -6.21 17.94
N HIS A 76 0.38 -6.91 19.04
CA HIS A 76 -0.15 -8.26 18.99
C HIS A 76 -1.58 -8.29 18.44
N GLU A 77 -2.45 -7.37 18.86
CA GLU A 77 -3.82 -7.20 18.35
C GLU A 77 -3.83 -7.02 16.82
N LEU A 78 -2.95 -6.17 16.31
CA LEU A 78 -2.87 -5.83 14.89
C LEU A 78 -2.04 -6.84 14.09
N HIS A 79 -1.61 -7.95 14.71
CA HIS A 79 -0.75 -8.98 14.11
C HIS A 79 0.56 -8.44 13.52
N VAL A 80 1.12 -7.37 14.08
CA VAL A 80 2.38 -6.81 13.57
C VAL A 80 3.54 -7.72 13.94
N GLN A 81 4.22 -8.31 12.95
CA GLN A 81 5.28 -9.29 13.19
C GLN A 81 6.49 -8.68 13.91
N SER A 82 6.94 -7.50 13.46
CA SER A 82 8.06 -6.78 14.06
C SER A 82 7.90 -5.28 13.84
N PRO A 83 7.34 -4.54 14.81
CA PRO A 83 7.13 -3.10 14.69
C PRO A 83 8.43 -2.35 14.38
N ARG A 84 9.53 -2.70 15.08
CA ARG A 84 10.83 -2.02 14.92
C ARG A 84 11.41 -2.19 13.52
N LEU A 85 11.47 -3.41 13.00
CA LEU A 85 12.00 -3.67 11.66
C LEU A 85 11.12 -3.02 10.58
N SER A 86 9.81 -3.07 10.77
CA SER A 86 8.84 -2.41 9.89
C SER A 86 9.04 -0.90 9.88
N THR A 87 9.11 -0.25 11.05
CA THR A 87 9.39 1.18 11.19
C THR A 87 10.69 1.58 10.49
N ILE A 88 11.78 0.83 10.67
CA ILE A 88 13.06 1.10 10.00
C ILE A 88 12.90 1.02 8.48
N ALA A 89 12.29 -0.05 7.98
CA ALA A 89 12.10 -0.26 6.54
C ALA A 89 11.25 0.84 5.90
N LEU A 90 10.09 1.15 6.51
CA LEU A 90 9.20 2.21 6.03
C LEU A 90 9.86 3.59 6.09
N THR A 91 10.69 3.85 7.11
CA THR A 91 11.46 5.10 7.21
C THR A 91 12.50 5.22 6.09
N ILE A 92 13.24 4.14 5.81
CA ILE A 92 14.21 4.12 4.70
C ILE A 92 13.51 4.37 3.35
N LEU A 93 12.37 3.71 3.11
CA LEU A 93 11.58 3.91 1.90
C LEU A 93 11.01 5.34 1.82
N ALA A 94 10.54 5.91 2.94
CA ALA A 94 10.09 7.29 3.00
C ALA A 94 11.22 8.27 2.59
N LEU A 95 12.41 8.11 3.17
CA LEU A 95 13.60 8.90 2.82
C LEU A 95 14.00 8.74 1.35
N LEU A 96 13.88 7.52 0.81
CA LEU A 96 14.16 7.26 -0.61
C LEU A 96 13.18 8.02 -1.52
N HIS A 97 11.88 8.01 -1.21
CA HIS A 97 10.90 8.79 -1.97
C HIS A 97 11.09 10.30 -1.79
N MET A 98 11.44 10.77 -0.59
CA MET A 98 11.78 12.17 -0.33
C MET A 98 12.99 12.62 -1.18
N TYR A 99 14.04 11.80 -1.24
CA TYR A 99 15.18 12.04 -2.13
C TYR A 99 14.74 12.14 -3.60
N GLY A 100 13.83 11.27 -4.04
CA GLY A 100 13.20 11.32 -5.36
C GLY A 100 12.50 12.66 -5.62
N ALA A 101 11.70 13.15 -4.69
CA ALA A 101 11.01 14.44 -4.77
C ALA A 101 12.00 15.61 -4.88
N CYS A 102 13.06 15.62 -4.06
CA CYS A 102 14.09 16.66 -4.08
C CYS A 102 14.85 16.70 -5.42
N LYS A 103 15.21 15.53 -5.98
CA LYS A 103 15.87 15.47 -7.30
C LYS A 103 14.97 15.93 -8.44
N CYS A 104 13.66 15.71 -8.34
CA CYS A 104 12.70 16.25 -9.32
C CYS A 104 12.65 17.78 -9.26
N ALA A 105 12.75 18.38 -8.06
CA ALA A 105 12.75 19.84 -7.89
C ALA A 105 13.98 20.49 -8.54
N THR A 106 15.18 19.91 -8.39
CA THR A 106 16.41 20.46 -8.99
C THR A 106 16.44 20.35 -10.51
N SER A 107 15.73 19.38 -11.10
CA SER A 107 15.71 19.17 -12.56
C SER A 107 14.77 20.13 -13.31
N SER A 108 13.85 20.80 -12.60
CA SER A 108 12.93 21.80 -13.17
C SER A 108 13.52 23.21 -13.16
N SER A 109 14.61 23.44 -12.42
CA SER A 109 15.26 24.75 -12.40
C SER A 109 16.05 24.92 -13.68
N THR A 110 15.64 25.89 -14.50
CA THR A 110 16.40 26.46 -15.61
C THR A 110 17.77 26.92 -15.09
N THR A 111 18.75 26.03 -15.06
CA THR A 111 20.14 26.44 -15.05
C THR A 111 20.40 27.17 -16.35
N ILE A 112 20.62 28.48 -16.22
CA ILE A 112 21.21 29.33 -17.25
C ILE A 112 22.41 28.55 -17.81
N PRO A 113 22.53 28.36 -19.13
CA PRO A 113 23.69 27.68 -19.69
C PRO A 113 24.90 28.58 -19.47
N THR A 114 25.66 28.33 -18.40
CA THR A 114 27.04 28.76 -18.36
C THR A 114 27.75 27.97 -19.43
N VAL A 115 28.16 28.67 -20.49
CA VAL A 115 29.03 28.13 -21.53
C VAL A 115 30.31 27.68 -20.84
N ALA A 116 30.40 26.38 -20.57
CA ALA A 116 31.62 25.77 -20.07
C ALA A 116 32.62 25.76 -21.22
N VAL A 117 33.54 26.73 -21.22
CA VAL A 117 34.76 26.66 -22.03
C VAL A 117 35.54 25.46 -21.51
N VAL A 118 35.61 24.40 -22.31
CA VAL A 118 36.38 23.19 -22.01
C VAL A 118 37.87 23.57 -22.03
N PRO A 119 38.62 23.42 -20.91
CA PRO A 119 40.06 23.47 -20.97
C PRO A 119 40.55 22.21 -21.70
N LEU A 120 41.28 22.40 -22.79
CA LEU A 120 41.98 21.33 -23.47
C LEU A 120 43.04 20.77 -22.51
N HIS A 121 42.98 19.46 -22.25
CA HIS A 121 43.96 18.64 -21.53
C HIS A 121 43.99 18.76 -20.00
N ALA A 122 43.17 17.92 -19.36
CA ALA A 122 43.53 17.31 -18.08
C ALA A 122 43.08 15.85 -18.10
N THR A 123 44.02 14.91 -18.20
CA THR A 123 43.78 13.48 -18.00
C THR A 123 43.48 13.23 -16.51
N PRO A 124 42.28 12.71 -16.15
CA PRO A 124 41.96 12.45 -14.75
C PRO A 124 42.68 11.19 -14.24
N PRO A 125 43.04 11.13 -12.94
CA PRO A 125 43.67 9.96 -12.35
C PRO A 125 42.67 8.80 -12.28
N ARG A 126 43.03 7.68 -12.92
CA ARG A 126 42.29 6.42 -12.92
C ARG A 126 42.30 5.80 -11.52
N THR A 127 41.29 6.11 -10.71
CA THR A 127 41.02 5.40 -9.44
C THR A 127 40.13 4.17 -9.72
N ARG A 128 40.47 3.02 -9.11
CA ARG A 128 39.78 1.73 -9.27
C ARG A 128 38.26 1.77 -9.02
N ALA A 129 37.76 2.75 -8.27
CA ALA A 129 36.32 2.98 -8.07
C ALA A 129 35.57 3.28 -9.37
N PHE A 130 36.24 3.88 -10.37
CA PHE A 130 35.63 4.21 -11.67
C PHE A 130 35.41 2.97 -12.55
N PHE A 131 36.21 1.92 -12.39
CA PHE A 131 36.06 0.67 -13.15
C PHE A 131 34.85 -0.16 -12.69
N ILE A 132 34.60 -0.26 -11.37
CA ILE A 132 33.40 -0.94 -10.84
C ILE A 132 32.14 -0.11 -11.15
N ALA A 133 32.26 1.23 -11.11
CA ALA A 133 31.18 2.15 -11.48
C ALA A 133 30.87 2.18 -13.00
N SER A 134 31.80 1.78 -13.87
CA SER A 134 31.58 1.70 -15.33
C SER A 134 31.11 0.33 -15.82
N LEU A 135 31.46 -0.76 -15.13
CA LEU A 135 31.06 -2.14 -15.47
C LEU A 135 29.58 -2.42 -15.14
N MET A 136 29.09 -1.91 -13.99
CA MET A 136 27.69 -2.07 -13.58
C MET A 136 26.67 -1.49 -14.57
N PRO A 137 26.77 -0.25 -15.08
CA PRO A 137 25.80 0.29 -16.01
C PRO A 137 25.79 -0.40 -17.38
N GLU A 138 26.90 -0.99 -17.81
CA GLU A 138 26.97 -1.75 -19.07
C GLU A 138 26.30 -3.13 -18.95
N TYR A 139 26.52 -3.83 -17.83
CA TYR A 139 25.84 -5.09 -17.49
C TYR A 139 24.33 -4.89 -17.22
N ILE A 140 23.98 -3.85 -16.46
CA ILE A 140 22.58 -3.48 -16.16
C ILE A 140 21.87 -3.02 -17.45
N GLY A 141 22.56 -2.31 -18.35
CA GLY A 141 22.00 -1.89 -19.63
C GLY A 141 21.74 -3.05 -20.60
N ALA A 142 22.55 -4.11 -20.56
CA ALA A 142 22.37 -5.30 -21.39
C ALA A 142 21.20 -6.20 -20.92
N HIS A 143 20.87 -6.18 -19.63
CA HIS A 143 19.81 -7.02 -19.02
C HIS A 143 18.59 -6.22 -18.52
N GLN A 144 18.48 -4.94 -18.89
CA GLN A 144 17.45 -4.04 -18.38
C GLN A 144 16.03 -4.56 -18.65
N ASP A 145 15.77 -5.14 -19.82
CA ASP A 145 14.44 -5.65 -20.18
C ASP A 145 14.03 -6.87 -19.36
N ILE A 146 14.98 -7.78 -19.10
CA ILE A 146 14.75 -8.96 -18.26
C ILE A 146 14.50 -8.53 -16.81
N LEU A 147 15.27 -7.57 -16.30
CA LEU A 147 15.05 -7.01 -14.97
C LEU A 147 13.68 -6.33 -14.86
N ASN A 148 13.21 -5.64 -15.91
CA ASN A 148 11.87 -5.05 -15.93
C ASN A 148 10.78 -6.12 -15.89
N ILE A 149 10.95 -7.23 -16.63
CA ILE A 149 10.02 -8.36 -16.62
C ILE A 149 9.95 -9.00 -15.23
N VAL A 150 11.11 -9.32 -14.63
CA VAL A 150 11.17 -9.90 -13.28
C VAL A 150 10.51 -8.96 -12.28
N PHE A 151 10.80 -7.67 -12.37
CA PHE A 151 10.21 -6.68 -11.48
C PHE A 151 8.68 -6.61 -11.61
N ASN A 152 8.17 -6.62 -12.84
CA ASN A 152 6.73 -6.64 -13.10
C ASN A 152 6.07 -7.91 -12.53
N LEU A 153 6.67 -9.08 -12.71
CA LEU A 153 6.16 -10.33 -12.12
C LEU A 153 6.16 -10.29 -10.60
N CYS A 154 7.23 -9.80 -9.98
CA CYS A 154 7.30 -9.63 -8.52
C CYS A 154 6.22 -8.66 -8.03
N GLU A 155 6.00 -7.55 -8.72
CA GLU A 155 4.98 -6.57 -8.35
C GLU A 155 3.56 -7.14 -8.46
N VAL A 156 3.24 -7.83 -9.56
CA VAL A 156 1.94 -8.48 -9.74
C VAL A 156 1.73 -9.58 -8.69
N ALA A 157 2.76 -10.37 -8.38
CA ALA A 157 2.69 -11.36 -7.32
C ALA A 157 2.43 -10.72 -5.95
N SER A 158 3.18 -9.67 -5.59
CA SER A 158 3.00 -8.94 -4.32
C SER A 158 1.61 -8.31 -4.19
N GLN A 159 1.12 -7.68 -5.26
CA GLN A 159 -0.24 -7.11 -5.28
C GLN A 159 -1.33 -8.18 -5.21
N SER A 160 -1.07 -9.37 -5.77
CA SER A 160 -2.01 -10.50 -5.70
C SER A 160 -2.09 -11.09 -4.29
N VAL A 161 -0.97 -11.17 -3.57
CA VAL A 161 -0.96 -11.52 -2.15
C VAL A 161 -1.82 -10.52 -1.36
N ARG A 162 -1.70 -9.22 -1.64
CA ARG A 162 -2.55 -8.19 -1.01
C ARG A 162 -4.04 -8.36 -1.32
N VAL A 163 -4.40 -8.76 -2.54
CA VAL A 163 -5.80 -9.08 -2.87
C VAL A 163 -6.34 -10.21 -2.00
N VAL A 164 -5.55 -11.28 -1.79
CA VAL A 164 -5.93 -12.39 -0.92
C VAL A 164 -6.08 -11.93 0.53
N GLU A 165 -5.11 -11.20 1.07
CA GLU A 165 -5.17 -10.67 2.44
C GLU A 165 -6.36 -9.72 2.66
N LEU A 166 -6.66 -8.87 1.67
CA LEU A 166 -7.80 -7.97 1.71
C LEU A 166 -9.10 -8.75 1.71
N ALA A 167 -9.26 -9.76 0.85
CA ALA A 167 -10.43 -10.62 0.85
C ALA A 167 -10.63 -11.37 2.18
N ASP A 168 -9.53 -11.82 2.78
CA ASP A 168 -9.52 -12.62 3.99
C ASP A 168 -9.90 -11.86 5.26
N ASN A 169 -9.60 -10.55 5.30
CA ASN A 169 -9.75 -9.74 6.51
C ASN A 169 -10.71 -8.55 6.33
N PHE A 170 -10.82 -8.00 5.13
CA PHE A 170 -11.52 -6.75 4.90
C PHE A 170 -13.02 -6.96 4.65
N VAL A 171 -13.84 -6.13 5.32
CA VAL A 171 -15.30 -6.30 5.36
C VAL A 171 -16.05 -5.53 4.26
N ASP A 172 -15.43 -4.51 3.67
CA ASP A 172 -16.06 -3.68 2.63
C ASP A 172 -15.72 -4.19 1.22
N VAL A 173 -16.78 -4.67 0.55
CA VAL A 173 -16.72 -5.24 -0.81
C VAL A 173 -16.24 -4.22 -1.83
N SER A 174 -16.62 -2.96 -1.68
CA SER A 174 -16.33 -1.93 -2.66
C SER A 174 -14.83 -1.75 -2.78
N ASN A 175 -14.10 -1.63 -1.66
CA ASN A 175 -12.66 -1.44 -1.73
C ASN A 175 -11.93 -2.72 -2.14
N LEU A 176 -12.43 -3.91 -1.77
CA LEU A 176 -11.91 -5.18 -2.30
C LEU A 176 -12.03 -5.23 -3.83
N ALA A 177 -13.22 -4.94 -4.35
CA ALA A 177 -13.49 -4.92 -5.78
C ALA A 177 -12.65 -3.87 -6.50
N ASN A 178 -12.53 -2.66 -5.95
CA ASN A 178 -11.71 -1.59 -6.52
C ASN A 178 -10.23 -1.96 -6.56
N TYR A 179 -9.67 -2.48 -5.45
CA TYR A 179 -8.27 -2.88 -5.39
C TYR A 179 -8.00 -4.04 -6.35
N ALA A 180 -8.80 -5.10 -6.30
CA ALA A 180 -8.65 -6.26 -7.18
C ALA A 180 -8.81 -5.87 -8.66
N SER A 181 -9.75 -4.99 -9.00
CA SER A 181 -9.93 -4.48 -10.37
C SER A 181 -8.69 -3.71 -10.85
N CYS A 182 -8.07 -2.90 -9.98
CA CYS A 182 -6.82 -2.22 -10.30
C CYS A 182 -5.67 -3.22 -10.54
N VAL A 183 -5.55 -4.28 -9.74
CA VAL A 183 -4.54 -5.34 -9.96
C VAL A 183 -4.78 -6.08 -11.28
N ILE A 184 -6.04 -6.45 -11.58
CA ILE A 184 -6.42 -7.09 -12.83
C ILE A 184 -6.09 -6.19 -14.03
N ALA A 185 -6.41 -4.90 -13.94
CA ALA A 185 -6.09 -3.93 -14.98
C ALA A 185 -4.57 -3.77 -15.15
N TYR A 186 -3.81 -3.69 -14.07
CA TYR A 186 -2.35 -3.58 -14.12
C TYR A 186 -1.70 -4.83 -14.73
N ALA A 187 -2.08 -6.02 -14.27
CA ALA A 187 -1.62 -7.30 -14.83
C ALA A 187 -2.01 -7.44 -16.31
N THR A 188 -3.15 -6.88 -16.71
CA THR A 188 -3.54 -6.87 -18.12
C THR A 188 -2.68 -5.91 -18.93
N ILE A 189 -2.51 -4.65 -18.50
CA ILE A 189 -1.92 -3.56 -19.29
C ILE A 189 -0.39 -3.58 -19.29
N SER A 190 0.24 -3.88 -18.15
CA SER A 190 1.70 -3.80 -17.97
C SER A 190 2.52 -4.71 -18.91
N PRO A 191 2.07 -5.92 -19.27
CA PRO A 191 2.78 -6.72 -20.28
C PRO A 191 2.72 -6.12 -21.69
N TRP A 192 1.57 -5.58 -22.12
CA TRP A 192 1.42 -4.95 -23.46
C TRP A 192 2.31 -3.73 -23.62
N ILE A 193 2.53 -3.03 -22.51
CA ILE A 193 3.42 -1.88 -22.41
C ILE A 193 4.83 -2.23 -22.92
N LEU A 194 5.33 -3.44 -22.65
CA LEU A 194 6.67 -3.89 -23.03
C LEU A 194 6.80 -4.28 -24.52
N PHE A 195 5.69 -4.46 -25.24
CA PHE A 195 5.72 -4.92 -26.64
C PHE A 195 6.01 -3.84 -27.67
N VAL A 196 6.18 -2.58 -27.24
CA VAL A 196 5.95 -1.51 -28.19
C VAL A 196 7.22 -0.81 -28.64
N ARG A 197 7.38 -0.82 -29.97
CA ARG A 197 8.55 -0.37 -30.72
C ARG A 197 8.68 1.12 -30.99
N ASN A 198 7.68 1.98 -30.73
CA ASN A 198 7.74 3.39 -31.12
C ASN A 198 8.29 4.27 -29.98
N THR A 199 9.37 5.01 -30.22
CA THR A 199 10.55 5.05 -29.31
C THR A 199 10.62 6.16 -28.26
N THR A 200 9.65 7.08 -28.13
CA THR A 200 9.83 8.17 -27.13
C THR A 200 8.55 8.70 -26.49
N LYS A 201 7.54 9.04 -27.30
CA LYS A 201 6.22 9.44 -26.75
C LYS A 201 5.51 8.28 -26.09
N LYS A 202 5.76 7.07 -26.60
CA LYS A 202 5.15 5.89 -26.07
C LYS A 202 5.78 5.45 -24.75
N ASP A 203 7.11 5.49 -24.65
CA ASP A 203 7.83 5.23 -23.40
C ASP A 203 7.30 6.10 -22.27
N LEU A 204 7.00 7.38 -22.53
CA LEU A 204 6.40 8.24 -21.52
C LEU A 204 5.03 7.73 -21.07
N LEU A 205 4.11 7.48 -22.02
CA LEU A 205 2.74 7.02 -21.72
C LEU A 205 2.75 5.68 -20.96
N VAL A 206 3.57 4.75 -21.41
CA VAL A 206 3.86 3.45 -20.79
C VAL A 206 4.29 3.63 -19.34
N ASN A 207 5.36 4.39 -19.09
CA ASN A 207 5.91 4.56 -17.75
C ASN A 207 4.95 5.37 -16.87
N SER A 208 4.14 6.25 -17.45
CA SER A 208 3.11 7.00 -16.72
C SER A 208 1.98 6.09 -16.22
N PHE A 209 1.50 5.15 -17.05
CA PHE A 209 0.49 4.17 -16.60
C PHE A 209 1.05 3.23 -15.54
N ASP A 210 2.26 2.70 -15.76
CA ASP A 210 2.98 1.88 -14.78
C ASP A 210 3.04 2.59 -13.43
N CYS A 211 3.56 3.82 -13.43
CA CYS A 211 3.62 4.66 -12.24
C CYS A 211 2.25 4.94 -11.59
N LEU A 212 1.20 5.16 -12.38
CA LEU A 212 -0.14 5.44 -11.86
C LEU A 212 -0.73 4.24 -11.14
N PHE A 213 -0.62 3.05 -11.74
CA PHE A 213 -1.10 1.80 -11.12
C PHE A 213 -0.27 1.44 -9.89
N SER A 214 1.07 1.50 -9.98
CA SER A 214 1.95 1.24 -8.82
C SER A 214 1.66 2.22 -7.68
N PHE A 215 1.43 3.50 -7.95
CA PHE A 215 1.01 4.47 -6.94
C PHE A 215 -0.35 4.11 -6.32
N ALA A 216 -1.37 3.86 -7.16
CA ALA A 216 -2.71 3.55 -6.69
C ALA A 216 -2.73 2.30 -5.79
N LEU A 217 -2.03 1.25 -6.21
CA LEU A 217 -1.99 -0.07 -5.54
C LEU A 217 -1.08 -0.10 -4.31
N SER A 218 -0.02 0.72 -4.26
CA SER A 218 0.89 0.76 -3.11
C SER A 218 0.39 1.66 -1.98
N CYS A 219 -0.14 2.84 -2.29
CA CYS A 219 -0.63 3.76 -1.25
C CYS A 219 -1.86 4.58 -1.64
N GLY A 220 -2.12 4.82 -2.92
CA GLY A 220 -3.16 5.78 -3.35
C GLY A 220 -4.55 5.42 -2.83
N LEU A 221 -4.94 4.14 -2.92
CA LEU A 221 -6.23 3.66 -2.42
C LEU A 221 -6.33 3.70 -0.88
N SER A 222 -5.21 3.50 -0.19
CA SER A 222 -5.16 3.45 1.28
C SER A 222 -4.88 4.82 1.92
N LEU A 223 -4.55 5.83 1.14
CA LEU A 223 -4.14 7.15 1.64
C LEU A 223 -5.27 7.82 2.45
N TYR A 224 -6.49 7.81 1.91
CA TYR A 224 -7.66 8.38 2.57
C TYR A 224 -7.95 7.73 3.94
N PRO A 225 -8.16 6.40 4.03
CA PRO A 225 -8.40 5.78 5.33
C PRO A 225 -7.22 5.97 6.30
N THR A 226 -5.97 5.93 5.83
CA THR A 226 -4.81 6.16 6.70
C THR A 226 -4.81 7.57 7.30
N LEU A 227 -5.00 8.62 6.49
CA LEU A 227 -4.90 9.99 6.98
C LEU A 227 -6.11 10.47 7.78
N PHE A 228 -7.32 10.02 7.41
CA PHE A 228 -8.56 10.56 7.99
C PHE A 228 -9.24 9.63 9.00
N GLN A 229 -8.88 8.35 9.05
CA GLN A 229 -9.46 7.40 10.02
C GLN A 229 -8.39 6.85 10.97
N ILE A 230 -7.30 6.30 10.43
CA ILE A 230 -6.31 5.59 11.23
C ILE A 230 -5.43 6.56 12.03
N LEU A 231 -4.84 7.56 11.38
CA LEU A 231 -3.94 8.50 12.04
C LEU A 231 -4.63 9.30 13.17
N PRO A 232 -5.83 9.89 12.98
CA PRO A 232 -6.50 10.60 14.06
C PRO A 232 -6.88 9.68 15.21
N TYR A 233 -7.32 8.46 14.93
CA TYR A 233 -7.60 7.50 15.99
C TYR A 233 -6.34 7.11 16.74
N ALA A 234 -5.25 6.77 16.05
CA ALA A 234 -3.97 6.38 16.65
C ALA A 234 -3.45 7.47 17.60
N LEU A 235 -3.49 8.74 17.18
CA LEU A 235 -3.01 9.89 17.97
C LEU A 235 -4.01 10.39 19.03
N SER A 236 -5.29 10.01 18.95
CA SER A 236 -6.30 10.45 19.92
C SER A 236 -6.07 9.79 21.28
N SER A 237 -6.05 10.59 22.34
CA SER A 237 -6.13 10.11 23.73
C SER A 237 -7.53 9.57 24.07
N ASN A 238 -8.56 10.13 23.45
CA ASN A 238 -9.94 9.70 23.63
C ASN A 238 -10.31 8.65 22.57
N LYS A 239 -10.36 7.38 23.01
CA LYS A 239 -10.70 6.22 22.17
C LYS A 239 -12.19 5.82 22.24
N THR A 240 -13.08 6.74 22.61
CA THR A 240 -14.54 6.47 22.74
C THR A 240 -15.16 5.91 21.47
N ILE A 241 -14.71 6.33 20.29
CA ILE A 241 -15.19 5.77 19.01
C ILE A 241 -14.94 4.25 18.90
N GLY A 242 -13.93 3.74 19.61
CA GLY A 242 -13.63 2.31 19.72
C GLY A 242 -14.68 1.49 20.49
N GLN A 243 -15.65 2.16 21.12
CA GLN A 243 -16.79 1.48 21.76
C GLN A 243 -17.82 0.99 20.74
N ASP A 244 -17.91 1.61 19.56
CA ASP A 244 -18.76 1.09 18.48
C ASP A 244 -18.12 -0.17 17.89
N HIS A 245 -18.75 -1.32 18.13
CA HIS A 245 -18.27 -2.63 17.66
C HIS A 245 -18.20 -2.74 16.14
N ILE A 246 -19.08 -2.04 15.41
CA ILE A 246 -19.06 -2.05 13.94
C ILE A 246 -17.84 -1.28 13.46
N TRP A 247 -17.64 -0.07 13.98
CA TRP A 247 -16.48 0.75 13.66
C TRP A 247 -15.18 0.04 14.02
N SER A 248 -15.07 -0.51 15.24
CA SER A 248 -13.86 -1.19 15.69
C SER A 248 -13.56 -2.46 14.89
N THR A 249 -14.57 -3.23 14.51
CA THR A 249 -14.37 -4.40 13.63
C THR A 249 -13.81 -3.97 12.28
N ARG A 250 -14.38 -2.92 11.67
CA ARG A 250 -13.88 -2.36 10.40
C ARG A 250 -12.45 -1.84 10.53
N TYR A 251 -12.18 -1.10 11.60
CA TYR A 251 -10.88 -0.50 11.88
C TYR A 251 -9.79 -1.55 12.07
N ILE A 252 -9.97 -2.51 12.97
CA ILE A 252 -8.96 -3.54 13.27
C ILE A 252 -8.65 -4.35 12.02
N ASN A 253 -9.68 -4.79 11.29
CA ASN A 253 -9.50 -5.55 10.05
C ASN A 253 -8.79 -4.73 8.96
N LEU A 254 -9.13 -3.44 8.81
CA LEU A 254 -8.43 -2.55 7.89
C LEU A 254 -6.96 -2.40 8.27
N VAL A 255 -6.65 -2.12 9.54
CA VAL A 255 -5.27 -1.93 9.98
C VAL A 255 -4.46 -3.22 9.80
N ARG A 256 -5.03 -4.39 10.14
CA ARG A 256 -4.40 -5.71 9.92
C ARG A 256 -4.03 -5.96 8.45
N THR A 257 -4.74 -5.36 7.49
CA THR A 257 -4.40 -5.46 6.05
C THR A 257 -3.35 -4.46 5.57
N LEU A 258 -3.07 -3.40 6.34
CA LEU A 258 -2.14 -2.33 5.95
C LEU A 258 -0.80 -2.40 6.68
N VAL A 259 -0.77 -3.01 7.87
CA VAL A 259 0.46 -3.27 8.62
C VAL A 259 1.20 -4.48 8.06
N ILE A 260 2.50 -4.56 8.37
CA ILE A 260 3.34 -5.72 8.04
C ILE A 260 3.03 -6.83 9.02
N SER A 261 2.21 -7.79 8.59
CA SER A 261 1.74 -8.88 9.44
C SER A 261 2.60 -10.15 9.38
N SER A 262 3.39 -10.30 8.31
CA SER A 262 4.23 -11.46 8.08
C SER A 262 5.49 -11.10 7.29
N SER A 263 6.42 -12.06 7.16
CA SER A 263 7.65 -11.84 6.40
C SER A 263 7.40 -11.80 4.90
N VAL A 264 6.40 -12.55 4.43
CA VAL A 264 5.92 -12.48 3.04
C VAL A 264 5.38 -11.08 2.77
N ASP A 265 4.58 -10.58 3.71
CA ASP A 265 3.99 -9.25 3.63
C ASP A 265 5.08 -8.15 3.61
N TYR A 266 6.09 -8.26 4.49
CA TYR A 266 7.24 -7.37 4.51
C TYR A 266 7.90 -7.27 3.12
N VAL A 267 8.18 -8.41 2.49
CA VAL A 267 8.78 -8.46 1.15
C VAL A 267 7.84 -7.81 0.13
N CYS A 268 6.55 -8.12 0.17
CA CYS A 268 5.57 -7.56 -0.75
C CYS A 268 5.49 -6.03 -0.65
N GLN A 269 5.45 -5.48 0.56
CA GLN A 269 5.37 -4.04 0.76
C GLN A 269 6.65 -3.33 0.31
N VAL A 270 7.83 -3.88 0.62
CA VAL A 270 9.10 -3.35 0.13
C VAL A 270 9.16 -3.40 -1.40
N CYS A 271 8.78 -4.51 -2.02
CA CYS A 271 8.73 -4.66 -3.47
C CYS A 271 7.79 -3.63 -4.13
N MET A 272 6.58 -3.44 -3.60
CA MET A 272 5.61 -2.48 -4.16
C MET A 272 6.12 -1.04 -4.09
N HIS A 273 6.67 -0.60 -2.95
CA HIS A 273 7.16 0.78 -2.81
C HIS A 273 8.45 1.01 -3.60
N LEU A 274 9.39 0.06 -3.59
CA LEU A 274 10.59 0.14 -4.41
C LEU A 274 10.24 0.17 -5.90
N GLY A 275 9.22 -0.58 -6.32
CA GLY A 275 8.71 -0.58 -7.68
C GLY A 275 8.13 0.75 -8.11
N THR A 276 7.28 1.30 -7.25
CA THR A 276 6.72 2.63 -7.46
C THR A 276 7.84 3.68 -7.56
N PHE A 277 8.89 3.59 -6.73
CA PHE A 277 10.05 4.47 -6.83
C PHE A 277 10.77 4.33 -8.18
N ILE A 278 11.04 3.10 -8.64
CA ILE A 278 11.70 2.82 -9.91
C ILE A 278 10.85 3.34 -11.08
N ALA A 279 9.55 3.06 -11.10
CA ALA A 279 8.60 3.52 -12.11
C ALA A 279 8.60 5.05 -12.21
N LEU A 280 8.49 5.76 -11.08
CA LEU A 280 8.57 7.22 -11.02
C LEU A 280 9.89 7.75 -11.60
N ARG A 281 11.02 7.12 -11.24
CA ARG A 281 12.34 7.51 -11.77
C ARG A 281 12.46 7.27 -13.27
N ARG A 282 11.85 6.21 -13.81
CA ARG A 282 11.77 5.96 -15.26
C ARG A 282 10.95 7.04 -15.98
N VAL A 283 9.83 7.48 -15.41
CA VAL A 283 9.04 8.60 -15.93
C VAL A 283 9.89 9.88 -16.00
N VAL A 284 10.54 10.24 -14.87
CA VAL A 284 11.39 11.43 -14.77
C VAL A 284 12.54 11.39 -15.79
N ARG A 285 13.24 10.27 -15.93
CA ARG A 285 14.30 10.10 -16.93
C ARG A 285 13.78 10.20 -18.37
N SER A 286 12.59 9.69 -18.64
CA SER A 286 11.97 9.77 -19.97
C SER A 286 11.56 11.21 -20.31
N LEU A 287 11.06 11.97 -19.33
CA LEU A 287 10.80 13.41 -19.46
C LEU A 287 12.09 14.21 -19.70
N GLN A 288 13.17 13.91 -18.96
CA GLN A 288 14.48 14.55 -19.16
C GLN A 288 15.04 14.29 -20.57
N ARG A 289 14.93 13.06 -21.08
CA ARG A 289 15.34 12.73 -22.46
C ARG A 289 14.52 13.49 -23.50
N LEU A 290 13.20 13.60 -23.32
CA LEU A 290 12.34 14.40 -24.20
C LEU A 290 12.70 15.89 -24.17
N HIS A 291 13.08 16.41 -23.01
CA HIS A 291 13.52 17.80 -22.85
C HIS A 291 14.88 18.05 -23.54
N ASN A 292 15.84 17.13 -23.37
CA ASN A 292 17.21 17.27 -23.88
C ASN A 292 17.34 16.89 -25.37
N SER A 293 16.46 16.03 -25.90
CA SER A 293 16.44 15.68 -27.34
C SER A 293 16.09 16.87 -28.23
N ASN A 294 15.53 17.95 -27.67
CA ASN A 294 15.37 19.23 -28.37
C ASN A 294 16.69 20.04 -28.48
N ARG A 295 17.77 19.61 -27.82
CA ARG A 295 19.06 20.32 -27.78
C ARG A 295 20.18 19.65 -28.58
N ASP A 296 20.15 18.34 -28.78
CA ASP A 296 21.21 17.63 -29.53
C ASP A 296 20.64 16.63 -30.54
N THR A 297 20.65 17.00 -31.82
CA THR A 297 20.66 16.05 -32.95
C THR A 297 22.10 15.75 -33.32
N ALA A 298 22.69 14.69 -32.78
CA ALA A 298 23.76 13.95 -33.46
C ALA A 298 24.11 12.63 -32.76
N SER A 299 24.10 11.58 -33.57
CA SER A 299 24.85 10.33 -33.43
C SER A 299 24.49 9.41 -32.28
N THR A 300 24.02 8.21 -32.62
CA THR A 300 24.81 7.00 -32.34
C THR A 300 24.30 5.83 -33.19
N MET A 301 25.02 5.56 -34.28
CA MET A 301 24.83 4.40 -35.13
C MET A 301 25.99 3.44 -34.84
N HIS A 302 25.92 2.67 -33.75
CA HIS A 302 26.85 1.56 -33.50
C HIS A 302 26.32 0.64 -32.39
N ARG A 303 25.33 -0.21 -32.69
CA ARG A 303 24.87 -1.25 -31.75
C ARG A 303 24.12 -2.40 -32.44
N THR A 304 24.71 -3.00 -33.47
CA THR A 304 23.95 -3.86 -34.39
C THR A 304 24.19 -5.36 -34.29
N LEU A 305 25.24 -5.86 -33.61
CA LEU A 305 25.53 -7.30 -33.62
C LEU A 305 25.21 -8.07 -32.32
N SER A 306 25.42 -7.50 -31.13
CA SER A 306 24.96 -8.10 -29.86
C SER A 306 23.44 -8.02 -29.67
N PHE A 307 22.76 -7.26 -30.53
CA PHE A 307 21.33 -6.96 -30.51
C PHE A 307 20.45 -8.09 -31.09
N VAL A 308 20.99 -8.98 -31.93
CA VAL A 308 20.18 -9.93 -32.72
C VAL A 308 19.88 -11.24 -31.96
N VAL A 309 20.86 -11.81 -31.26
CA VAL A 309 20.68 -13.04 -30.43
C VAL A 309 19.93 -12.73 -29.12
N SER A 310 20.24 -11.58 -28.51
CA SER A 310 19.51 -11.02 -27.36
C SER A 310 18.01 -10.81 -27.65
N ASN A 311 17.66 -10.43 -28.89
CA ASN A 311 16.29 -10.17 -29.30
C ASN A 311 15.36 -11.40 -29.20
N ARG A 312 15.86 -12.62 -29.48
CA ARG A 312 15.01 -13.81 -29.45
C ARG A 312 14.65 -14.18 -28.02
N VAL A 313 15.64 -14.25 -27.13
CA VAL A 313 15.44 -14.57 -25.70
C VAL A 313 14.56 -13.52 -25.03
N ILE A 314 14.83 -12.23 -25.29
CA ILE A 314 14.00 -11.13 -24.76
C ILE A 314 12.57 -11.22 -25.29
N ARG A 315 12.38 -11.47 -26.60
CA ARG A 315 11.03 -11.62 -27.18
C ARG A 315 10.29 -12.81 -26.58
N HIS A 316 10.95 -13.95 -26.38
CA HIS A 316 10.35 -15.10 -25.71
C HIS A 316 9.98 -14.78 -24.26
N ALA A 317 10.85 -14.12 -23.50
CA ALA A 317 10.58 -13.70 -22.13
C ALA A 317 9.41 -12.71 -22.05
N LEU A 318 9.30 -11.77 -22.99
CA LEU A 318 8.18 -10.84 -23.10
C LEU A 318 6.86 -11.53 -23.40
N VAL A 319 6.86 -12.48 -24.35
CA VAL A 319 5.67 -13.27 -24.69
C VAL A 319 5.25 -14.12 -23.50
N LEU A 320 6.20 -14.77 -22.84
CA LEU A 320 5.93 -15.55 -21.63
C LEU A 320 5.34 -14.66 -20.53
N ASN A 321 5.93 -13.49 -20.27
CA ASN A 321 5.42 -12.52 -19.29
C ASN A 321 3.97 -12.12 -19.59
N CYS A 322 3.66 -11.86 -20.86
CA CYS A 322 2.30 -11.52 -21.30
C CYS A 322 1.31 -12.65 -21.07
N VAL A 323 1.66 -13.87 -21.49
CA VAL A 323 0.81 -15.05 -21.30
C VAL A 323 0.55 -15.29 -19.81
N VAL A 324 1.60 -15.24 -18.98
CA VAL A 324 1.50 -15.46 -17.52
C VAL A 324 0.59 -14.41 -16.88
N ASN A 325 0.83 -13.12 -17.13
CA ASN A 325 0.06 -12.04 -16.52
C ASN A 325 -1.40 -12.00 -17.00
N LEU A 326 -1.66 -12.23 -18.30
CA LEU A 326 -3.03 -12.28 -18.82
C LEU A 326 -3.80 -13.48 -18.28
N THR A 327 -3.17 -14.65 -18.21
CA THR A 327 -3.77 -15.84 -17.61
C THR A 327 -4.09 -15.59 -16.14
N TRP A 328 -3.15 -14.97 -15.40
CA TRP A 328 -3.35 -14.62 -14.00
C TRP A 328 -4.46 -13.58 -13.80
N ALA A 329 -4.52 -12.54 -14.64
CA ALA A 329 -5.58 -11.54 -14.62
C ALA A 329 -6.96 -12.18 -14.84
N CYS A 330 -7.07 -13.15 -15.76
CA CYS A 330 -8.31 -13.91 -15.96
C CYS A 330 -8.68 -14.73 -14.73
N ILE A 331 -7.72 -15.41 -14.10
CA ILE A 331 -7.94 -16.17 -12.87
C ILE A 331 -8.44 -15.23 -11.75
N LEU A 332 -7.76 -14.11 -11.51
CA LEU A 332 -8.17 -13.12 -10.51
C LEU A 332 -9.56 -12.54 -10.80
N ALA A 333 -9.90 -12.28 -12.07
CA ALA A 333 -11.22 -11.79 -12.44
C ALA A 333 -12.33 -12.82 -12.14
N VAL A 334 -12.11 -14.09 -12.49
CA VAL A 334 -13.06 -15.17 -12.17
C VAL A 334 -13.20 -15.34 -10.65
N LEU A 335 -12.09 -15.31 -9.93
CA LEU A 335 -12.08 -15.41 -8.47
C LEU A 335 -12.79 -14.22 -7.81
N LEU A 336 -12.64 -13.00 -8.33
CA LEU A 336 -13.33 -11.82 -7.84
C LEU A 336 -14.84 -11.92 -8.06
N VAL A 337 -15.27 -12.31 -9.27
CA VAL A 337 -16.69 -12.51 -9.60
C VAL A 337 -17.30 -13.60 -8.71
N ARG A 338 -16.58 -14.72 -8.53
CA ARG A 338 -16.94 -15.81 -7.61
C ARG A 338 -17.16 -15.28 -6.19
N THR A 339 -16.20 -14.52 -5.68
CA THR A 339 -16.21 -13.96 -4.31
C THR A 339 -17.36 -12.98 -4.08
N ILE A 340 -17.77 -12.22 -5.09
CA ILE A 340 -18.84 -11.21 -4.96
C ILE A 340 -20.23 -11.82 -5.18
N SER A 341 -20.38 -12.73 -6.15
CA SER A 341 -21.69 -13.09 -6.68
C SER A 341 -22.20 -14.47 -6.29
N PHE A 342 -21.32 -15.39 -5.88
CA PHE A 342 -21.66 -16.82 -5.72
C PHE A 342 -21.48 -17.33 -4.28
N ARG A 343 -21.59 -16.46 -3.28
CA ARG A 343 -21.45 -16.87 -1.86
C ARG A 343 -22.77 -17.27 -1.22
N ASP A 344 -22.64 -18.11 -0.21
CA ASP A 344 -23.74 -18.46 0.67
C ASP A 344 -24.20 -17.24 1.47
N PRO A 345 -25.53 -17.06 1.65
CA PRO A 345 -26.06 -15.95 2.42
C PRO A 345 -25.66 -16.09 3.90
N CYS A 346 -25.18 -15.01 4.49
CA CYS A 346 -24.93 -14.93 5.93
C CYS A 346 -26.24 -14.68 6.70
N PRO A 347 -26.34 -15.15 7.95
CA PRO A 347 -27.50 -14.89 8.78
C PRO A 347 -27.62 -13.40 9.13
N VAL A 348 -28.85 -12.95 9.44
CA VAL A 348 -29.17 -11.54 9.73
C VAL A 348 -28.42 -10.96 10.94
N TYR A 349 -27.97 -11.82 11.85
CA TYR A 349 -27.17 -11.44 13.02
C TYR A 349 -25.66 -11.35 12.72
N CYS A 350 -25.27 -11.46 11.46
CA CYS A 350 -23.91 -11.21 10.97
C CYS A 350 -23.83 -9.89 10.18
N PRO A 351 -23.77 -8.73 10.87
CA PRO A 351 -23.74 -7.41 10.21
C PRO A 351 -22.46 -7.13 9.40
N LEU A 352 -21.33 -7.78 9.70
CA LEU A 352 -20.07 -7.60 8.97
C LEU A 352 -19.51 -8.94 8.53
N VAL A 353 -19.23 -9.04 7.22
CA VAL A 353 -18.83 -10.28 6.55
C VAL A 353 -17.49 -10.06 5.84
N VAL A 354 -16.56 -11.00 6.00
CA VAL A 354 -15.31 -11.06 5.22
C VAL A 354 -15.46 -12.05 4.08
N ARG A 355 -14.71 -11.88 3.00
CA ARG A 355 -14.90 -12.62 1.74
C ARG A 355 -13.63 -13.30 1.26
N PRO A 356 -13.10 -14.30 2.01
CA PRO A 356 -11.98 -15.11 1.56
C PRO A 356 -12.22 -15.66 0.15
N ILE A 357 -11.24 -15.47 -0.73
CA ILE A 357 -11.38 -15.74 -2.17
C ILE A 357 -11.66 -17.23 -2.47
N PHE A 358 -11.16 -18.10 -1.60
CA PHE A 358 -11.24 -19.55 -1.78
C PHE A 358 -12.45 -20.19 -1.09
N ASP A 359 -13.12 -19.49 -0.16
CA ASP A 359 -14.25 -20.02 0.60
C ASP A 359 -15.57 -19.30 0.28
N LEU A 360 -16.57 -20.06 -0.17
CA LEU A 360 -17.90 -19.54 -0.54
C LEU A 360 -18.84 -19.42 0.66
N ARG A 361 -18.51 -20.07 1.79
CA ARG A 361 -19.36 -20.08 2.97
C ARG A 361 -19.41 -18.71 3.62
N CYS A 362 -20.44 -18.51 4.46
CA CYS A 362 -20.50 -17.32 5.30
C CYS A 362 -19.26 -17.27 6.22
N ASN A 363 -18.60 -16.12 6.24
CA ASN A 363 -17.49 -15.83 7.13
C ASN A 363 -17.76 -14.49 7.82
N CYS A 364 -18.28 -14.57 9.04
CA CYS A 364 -18.68 -13.42 9.82
C CYS A 364 -17.48 -12.81 10.56
N ALA A 365 -17.27 -11.50 10.46
CA ALA A 365 -16.28 -10.79 11.25
C ALA A 365 -16.87 -10.22 12.55
N TYR A 366 -18.16 -9.86 12.54
CA TYR A 366 -18.86 -9.38 13.74
C TYR A 366 -20.17 -10.12 13.88
N VAL A 367 -20.27 -10.96 14.90
CA VAL A 367 -21.45 -11.74 15.24
C VAL A 367 -22.22 -11.00 16.34
N ARG A 368 -23.46 -10.61 16.05
CA ARG A 368 -24.34 -9.85 16.97
C ARG A 368 -25.62 -10.61 17.23
N ILE A 369 -25.58 -11.51 18.20
CA ILE A 369 -26.73 -12.33 18.58
C ILE A 369 -27.55 -11.60 19.63
N ASN A 370 -28.84 -11.42 19.34
CA ASN A 370 -29.83 -10.97 20.31
C ASN A 370 -30.95 -12.01 20.39
N CYS A 371 -30.91 -12.81 21.46
CA CYS A 371 -31.77 -13.99 21.62
C CYS A 371 -33.26 -13.62 21.70
N TYR A 372 -33.60 -12.46 22.28
CA TYR A 372 -34.96 -11.95 22.30
C TYR A 372 -35.49 -11.66 20.89
N THR A 373 -34.70 -11.00 20.04
CA THR A 373 -35.13 -10.69 18.66
C THR A 373 -35.12 -11.90 17.74
N LEU A 374 -34.25 -12.88 18.01
CA LEU A 374 -34.12 -14.10 17.22
C LEU A 374 -35.06 -15.22 17.69
N ALA A 375 -35.80 -15.01 18.78
CA ALA A 375 -36.66 -16.00 19.43
C ALA A 375 -35.94 -17.35 19.67
N ASN A 376 -34.66 -17.30 20.04
CA ASN A 376 -33.81 -18.47 20.26
C ASN A 376 -33.02 -18.28 21.54
N ASN A 377 -33.18 -19.22 22.49
CA ASN A 377 -32.55 -19.15 23.81
C ASN A 377 -31.17 -19.81 23.87
N THR A 378 -30.74 -20.51 22.80
CA THR A 378 -29.45 -21.22 22.73
C THR A 378 -28.49 -20.50 21.78
N PRO A 379 -27.69 -19.54 22.27
CA PRO A 379 -26.79 -18.76 21.40
C PRO A 379 -25.64 -19.59 20.82
N GLU A 380 -25.23 -20.69 21.45
CA GLU A 380 -24.07 -21.48 21.01
C GLU A 380 -24.30 -22.12 19.64
N ALA A 381 -25.51 -22.62 19.36
CA ALA A 381 -25.87 -23.17 18.05
C ALA A 381 -25.82 -22.11 16.94
N LEU A 382 -26.05 -20.83 17.29
CA LEU A 382 -25.96 -19.71 16.34
C LEU A 382 -24.52 -19.30 16.03
N MET A 383 -23.56 -19.75 16.86
CA MET A 383 -22.12 -19.53 16.71
C MET A 383 -21.41 -20.68 15.99
N ASP A 384 -22.16 -21.67 15.50
CA ASP A 384 -21.58 -22.83 14.84
C ASP A 384 -20.71 -22.41 13.63
N PRO A 385 -19.49 -22.96 13.48
CA PRO A 385 -18.59 -22.61 12.37
C PRO A 385 -19.16 -22.88 10.98
N SER A 386 -20.13 -23.79 10.84
CA SER A 386 -20.82 -24.02 9.57
C SER A 386 -21.79 -22.89 9.21
N VAL A 387 -22.25 -22.12 10.20
CA VAL A 387 -23.24 -21.04 10.01
C VAL A 387 -22.56 -19.68 9.88
N VAL A 388 -21.61 -19.36 10.79
CA VAL A 388 -20.96 -18.03 10.83
C VAL A 388 -19.49 -18.05 10.41
N GLY A 389 -18.91 -19.23 10.14
CA GLY A 389 -17.49 -19.37 9.88
C GLY A 389 -16.63 -19.28 11.14
N THR A 390 -15.31 -19.26 10.96
CA THR A 390 -14.31 -19.22 12.06
C THR A 390 -13.60 -17.88 12.20
N ARG A 391 -13.91 -16.91 11.33
CA ARG A 391 -13.22 -15.60 11.24
C ARG A 391 -13.84 -14.52 12.12
N THR A 392 -14.64 -14.89 13.11
CA THR A 392 -15.27 -13.96 14.04
C THR A 392 -14.21 -13.18 14.81
N LEU A 393 -14.21 -11.86 14.66
CA LEU A 393 -13.35 -10.94 15.40
C LEU A 393 -14.07 -10.41 16.65
N MET A 394 -15.33 -10.05 16.52
CA MET A 394 -16.15 -9.54 17.61
C MET A 394 -17.40 -10.40 17.81
N LEU A 395 -17.64 -10.79 19.04
CA LEU A 395 -18.84 -11.50 19.46
C LEU A 395 -19.62 -10.65 20.45
N GLN A 396 -20.89 -10.39 20.12
CA GLN A 396 -21.82 -9.75 21.03
C GLN A 396 -23.06 -10.61 21.23
N LEU A 397 -23.38 -10.85 22.49
CA LEU A 397 -24.54 -11.59 22.97
C LEU A 397 -25.41 -10.65 23.80
N ALA A 398 -26.67 -10.52 23.44
CA ALA A 398 -27.62 -9.66 24.14
C ALA A 398 -28.91 -10.40 24.46
N ARG A 399 -29.44 -10.23 25.68
CA ARG A 399 -30.74 -10.80 26.10
C ARG A 399 -30.82 -12.32 25.93
N CYS A 400 -29.70 -13.00 26.15
CA CYS A 400 -29.58 -14.44 26.06
C CYS A 400 -29.57 -15.08 27.45
N ASP A 401 -30.17 -16.26 27.55
CA ASP A 401 -30.15 -17.10 28.74
C ASP A 401 -28.78 -17.78 28.85
N LEU A 402 -27.90 -17.22 29.67
CA LEU A 402 -26.48 -17.60 29.80
C LEU A 402 -26.08 -17.71 31.27
N PRO A 403 -26.76 -18.54 32.09
CA PRO A 403 -26.54 -18.57 33.54
C PRO A 403 -25.12 -18.98 33.92
N ARG A 404 -24.47 -19.78 33.06
CA ARG A 404 -23.09 -20.28 33.19
C ARG A 404 -22.12 -19.70 32.14
N GLY A 405 -22.51 -18.64 31.44
CA GLY A 405 -21.75 -18.10 30.31
C GLY A 405 -21.67 -19.04 29.10
N LEU A 406 -20.66 -18.86 28.26
CA LEU A 406 -20.42 -19.66 27.05
C LEU A 406 -19.50 -20.84 27.32
N ASN A 407 -19.75 -21.98 26.67
CA ASN A 407 -18.88 -23.13 26.73
C ASN A 407 -17.56 -22.89 25.97
N THR A 408 -16.46 -23.44 26.50
CA THR A 408 -15.14 -23.40 25.85
C THR A 408 -15.19 -23.97 24.43
N SER A 409 -15.94 -25.05 24.21
CA SER A 409 -16.10 -25.70 22.90
C SER A 409 -16.80 -24.82 21.87
N ALA A 410 -17.73 -23.97 22.30
CA ALA A 410 -18.43 -23.03 21.40
C ALA A 410 -17.53 -21.88 20.96
N MET A 411 -16.58 -21.46 21.80
CA MET A 411 -15.63 -20.39 21.50
C MET A 411 -14.37 -20.88 20.77
N ALA A 412 -13.91 -22.10 21.03
CA ALA A 412 -12.65 -22.64 20.51
C ALA A 412 -12.46 -22.56 18.97
N PRO A 413 -13.50 -22.74 18.13
CA PRO A 413 -13.35 -22.62 16.68
C PRO A 413 -13.04 -21.21 16.18
N HIS A 414 -13.32 -20.17 16.97
CA HIS A 414 -13.16 -18.77 16.59
C HIS A 414 -11.77 -18.26 16.95
N THR A 415 -10.76 -18.69 16.18
CA THR A 415 -9.35 -18.41 16.49
C THR A 415 -8.98 -16.93 16.41
N ASN A 416 -9.80 -16.10 15.73
CA ASN A 416 -9.58 -14.66 15.60
C ASN A 416 -10.38 -13.81 16.59
N LEU A 417 -11.06 -14.43 17.56
CA LEU A 417 -11.98 -13.77 18.47
C LEU A 417 -11.26 -12.81 19.42
N PHE A 418 -11.29 -11.52 19.09
CA PHE A 418 -10.61 -10.45 19.82
C PHE A 418 -11.42 -9.93 21.01
N LYS A 419 -12.74 -9.84 20.85
CA LYS A 419 -13.63 -9.19 21.83
C LYS A 419 -14.92 -9.97 22.04
N ILE A 420 -15.25 -10.17 23.31
CA ILE A 420 -16.52 -10.77 23.74
C ILE A 420 -17.32 -9.75 24.55
N VAL A 421 -18.59 -9.58 24.19
CA VAL A 421 -19.52 -8.66 24.84
C VAL A 421 -20.78 -9.41 25.23
N ILE A 422 -21.09 -9.47 26.52
CA ILE A 422 -22.33 -10.05 27.05
C ILE A 422 -23.15 -8.92 27.68
N LEU A 423 -24.38 -8.73 27.20
CA LEU A 423 -25.30 -7.69 27.64
C LEU A 423 -26.64 -8.28 28.06
N PHE A 424 -27.20 -7.80 29.17
CA PHE A 424 -28.56 -8.17 29.62
C PHE A 424 -28.73 -9.68 29.69
N SER A 425 -27.93 -10.35 30.51
CA SER A 425 -27.99 -11.80 30.68
C SER A 425 -28.33 -12.15 32.12
N ASN A 426 -28.79 -13.37 32.36
CA ASN A 426 -28.94 -13.93 33.71
C ASN A 426 -27.67 -14.64 34.21
N MET A 427 -26.51 -14.28 33.66
CA MET A 427 -25.23 -14.90 34.00
C MET A 427 -24.86 -14.64 35.46
N THR A 428 -24.71 -15.73 36.23
CA THR A 428 -24.29 -15.69 37.64
C THR A 428 -22.87 -16.21 37.83
N ARG A 429 -22.41 -17.07 36.92
CA ARG A 429 -21.04 -17.60 36.89
C ARG A 429 -20.63 -17.87 35.44
N TRP A 430 -19.34 -18.04 35.19
CA TRP A 430 -18.85 -18.47 33.88
C TRP A 430 -17.56 -19.27 34.01
N ASP A 431 -17.71 -20.58 33.85
CA ASP A 431 -16.68 -21.60 34.08
C ASP A 431 -16.18 -22.17 32.75
N ALA A 432 -15.38 -21.38 32.04
CA ALA A 432 -14.82 -21.73 30.73
C ALA A 432 -13.40 -21.17 30.56
N THR A 433 -12.75 -21.53 29.46
CA THR A 433 -11.44 -21.00 29.07
C THR A 433 -11.60 -20.10 27.86
N LEU A 434 -11.04 -18.89 27.93
CA LEU A 434 -11.04 -17.97 26.79
C LEU A 434 -10.05 -18.46 25.73
N PRO A 435 -10.37 -18.30 24.43
CA PRO A 435 -9.38 -18.40 23.37
C PRO A 435 -8.21 -17.43 23.62
N SER A 436 -6.99 -17.85 23.26
CA SER A 436 -5.78 -17.03 23.42
C SER A 436 -5.81 -15.71 22.64
N SER A 437 -6.70 -15.61 21.66
CA SER A 437 -6.93 -14.41 20.86
C SER A 437 -7.89 -13.41 21.50
N VAL A 438 -8.49 -13.70 22.66
CA VAL A 438 -9.38 -12.75 23.35
C VAL A 438 -8.56 -11.77 24.19
N HIS A 439 -8.71 -10.48 23.87
CA HIS A 439 -8.04 -9.39 24.58
C HIS A 439 -9.03 -8.53 25.37
N ASN A 440 -10.32 -8.58 25.02
CA ASN A 440 -11.35 -7.69 25.57
C ASN A 440 -12.57 -8.48 26.04
N LEU A 441 -12.93 -8.31 27.31
CA LEU A 441 -14.12 -8.92 27.90
C LEU A 441 -15.04 -7.88 28.52
N PHE A 442 -16.27 -7.82 28.01
CA PHE A 442 -17.28 -6.85 28.43
C PHE A 442 -18.49 -7.63 28.97
N ILE A 443 -18.82 -7.44 30.23
CA ILE A 443 -19.97 -8.05 30.89
C ILE A 443 -20.82 -6.94 31.49
N ARG A 444 -22.06 -6.77 30.99
CA ARG A 444 -22.94 -5.69 31.41
C ARG A 444 -24.34 -6.18 31.71
N PHE A 445 -24.95 -5.65 32.75
CA PHE A 445 -26.32 -5.98 33.17
C PHE A 445 -26.48 -7.49 33.39
N ALA A 446 -25.72 -8.04 34.32
CA ALA A 446 -25.79 -9.44 34.72
C ALA A 446 -25.85 -9.56 36.25
N PRO A 447 -26.56 -10.55 36.82
CA PRO A 447 -26.62 -10.80 38.26
C PRO A 447 -25.33 -11.47 38.78
N LEU A 448 -24.19 -10.92 38.41
CA LEU A 448 -22.86 -11.46 38.70
C LEU A 448 -22.37 -10.93 40.05
N ALA A 449 -22.41 -11.78 41.08
CA ALA A 449 -22.00 -11.43 42.45
C ALA A 449 -20.47 -11.49 42.66
N THR A 450 -19.77 -12.31 41.88
CA THR A 450 -18.31 -12.50 41.94
C THR A 450 -17.72 -12.50 40.53
N LEU A 451 -16.44 -12.14 40.39
CA LEU A 451 -15.75 -12.25 39.09
C LEU A 451 -15.79 -13.70 38.60
N PRO A 452 -16.09 -13.94 37.31
CA PRO A 452 -16.24 -15.28 36.80
C PRO A 452 -14.87 -15.92 36.60
N THR A 453 -14.80 -17.24 36.74
CA THR A 453 -13.54 -17.99 36.68
C THR A 453 -12.84 -17.86 35.32
N VAL A 454 -13.60 -17.69 34.24
CA VAL A 454 -13.11 -17.37 32.88
C VAL A 454 -12.22 -16.10 32.83
N ALA A 455 -12.43 -15.17 33.75
CA ALA A 455 -11.69 -13.91 33.84
C ALA A 455 -10.68 -13.91 34.99
N THR A 456 -10.53 -15.02 35.72
CA THR A 456 -9.60 -15.14 36.86
C THR A 456 -8.66 -16.33 36.77
N THR A 457 -8.89 -17.27 35.85
CA THR A 457 -8.09 -18.49 35.68
C THR A 457 -7.70 -18.68 34.22
N ASN A 458 -6.45 -19.08 33.96
CA ASN A 458 -5.92 -19.35 32.62
C ASN A 458 -6.20 -18.23 31.59
N ILE A 459 -5.95 -16.99 32.00
CA ILE A 459 -6.26 -15.79 31.23
C ILE A 459 -5.27 -15.67 30.06
N PRO A 460 -5.72 -15.25 28.86
CA PRO A 460 -4.82 -14.99 27.75
C PRO A 460 -3.72 -13.98 28.12
N SER A 461 -2.48 -14.24 27.69
CA SER A 461 -1.32 -13.42 28.08
C SER A 461 -1.48 -11.94 27.72
N TYR A 462 -2.10 -11.62 26.58
CA TYR A 462 -2.28 -10.25 26.11
C TYR A 462 -3.63 -9.64 26.52
N PHE A 463 -4.32 -10.21 27.50
CA PHE A 463 -5.61 -9.69 27.95
C PHE A 463 -5.51 -8.23 28.44
N TYR A 464 -6.32 -7.35 27.86
CA TYR A 464 -6.09 -5.90 27.83
C TYR A 464 -7.18 -5.07 28.49
N ILE A 465 -8.46 -5.40 28.25
CA ILE A 465 -9.61 -4.68 28.83
C ILE A 465 -10.56 -5.64 29.52
N LEU A 466 -10.84 -5.34 30.79
CA LEU A 466 -11.96 -5.88 31.52
C LEU A 466 -12.98 -4.78 31.80
N TYR A 467 -14.20 -4.93 31.28
CA TYR A 467 -15.29 -4.00 31.55
C TYR A 467 -16.47 -4.74 32.18
N ILE A 468 -16.75 -4.43 33.44
CA ILE A 468 -17.94 -4.88 34.15
C ILE A 468 -18.83 -3.67 34.48
N ASP A 469 -20.11 -3.76 34.11
CA ASP A 469 -21.10 -2.70 34.34
C ASP A 469 -22.42 -3.24 34.87
N SER A 470 -23.01 -2.56 35.85
CA SER A 470 -24.37 -2.83 36.32
C SER A 470 -24.54 -4.28 36.77
N CYS A 471 -23.60 -4.74 37.60
CA CYS A 471 -23.54 -6.07 38.19
C CYS A 471 -23.42 -5.94 39.72
N PRO A 472 -24.05 -6.79 40.53
CA PRO A 472 -23.93 -6.77 42.00
C PRO A 472 -22.58 -7.36 42.47
N LEU A 473 -21.49 -7.00 41.80
CA LEU A 473 -20.15 -7.54 42.02
C LEU A 473 -19.63 -7.11 43.40
N GLY A 474 -19.34 -8.08 44.26
CA GLY A 474 -18.84 -7.89 45.63
C GLY A 474 -17.33 -7.66 45.68
N ALA A 475 -16.57 -8.60 46.23
CA ALA A 475 -15.12 -8.46 46.36
C ALA A 475 -14.36 -8.95 45.11
N ILE A 476 -13.25 -8.28 44.78
CA ILE A 476 -12.32 -8.67 43.71
C ILE A 476 -11.06 -9.27 44.33
N PRO A 477 -10.62 -10.48 43.95
CA PRO A 477 -9.42 -11.09 44.49
C PRO A 477 -8.15 -10.29 44.13
N LYS A 478 -7.32 -9.97 45.12
CA LYS A 478 -6.07 -9.21 44.96
C LYS A 478 -5.07 -9.88 44.01
N ALA A 479 -4.97 -11.21 44.09
CA ALA A 479 -4.04 -12.02 43.27
C ALA A 479 -4.38 -12.02 41.77
N LEU A 480 -5.52 -11.46 41.36
CA LEU A 480 -5.97 -11.43 39.97
C LEU A 480 -5.04 -10.61 39.08
N PHE A 481 -4.67 -9.41 39.50
CA PHE A 481 -3.91 -8.47 38.68
C PHE A 481 -2.48 -8.95 38.41
N ALA A 482 -1.91 -9.74 39.33
CA ALA A 482 -0.62 -10.39 39.13
C ALA A 482 -0.64 -11.40 37.96
N GLN A 483 -1.80 -11.92 37.57
CA GLN A 483 -1.96 -12.87 36.45
C GLN A 483 -2.25 -12.17 35.11
N MET A 484 -2.42 -10.84 35.10
CA MET A 484 -2.75 -10.07 33.89
C MET A 484 -1.70 -8.97 33.64
N PRO A 485 -0.47 -9.33 33.21
CA PRO A 485 0.65 -8.38 33.12
C PRO A 485 0.49 -7.28 32.05
N TYR A 486 -0.50 -7.41 31.16
CA TYR A 486 -0.78 -6.46 30.07
C TYR A 486 -2.14 -5.77 30.19
N LEU A 487 -2.79 -5.87 31.36
CA LEU A 487 -4.06 -5.22 31.63
C LEU A 487 -3.84 -3.71 31.76
N GLU A 488 -4.28 -2.93 30.77
CA GLU A 488 -4.18 -1.46 30.86
C GLU A 488 -5.49 -0.81 31.29
N ARG A 489 -6.64 -1.48 31.13
CA ARG A 489 -7.95 -0.87 31.43
C ARG A 489 -8.88 -1.82 32.17
N VAL A 490 -9.24 -1.40 33.38
CA VAL A 490 -10.28 -2.03 34.19
C VAL A 490 -11.38 -1.00 34.39
N ILE A 491 -12.56 -1.28 33.84
CA ILE A 491 -13.72 -0.39 33.93
C ILE A 491 -14.77 -1.10 34.78
N LEU A 492 -15.04 -0.51 35.95
CA LEU A 492 -15.99 -1.01 36.92
C LEU A 492 -17.04 0.07 37.16
N ALA A 493 -18.24 -0.11 36.60
CA ALA A 493 -19.30 0.89 36.65
C ALA A 493 -20.57 0.31 37.27
N ASN A 494 -21.26 1.08 38.13
CA ASN A 494 -22.53 0.67 38.74
C ASN A 494 -22.47 -0.73 39.39
N ILE A 495 -21.41 -0.98 40.18
CA ILE A 495 -21.22 -2.24 40.88
C ILE A 495 -21.27 -2.08 42.40
N SER A 496 -21.48 -3.18 43.11
CA SER A 496 -21.67 -3.21 44.57
C SER A 496 -20.40 -3.63 45.33
N LEU A 497 -19.25 -3.05 44.97
CA LEU A 497 -17.97 -3.40 45.61
C LEU A 497 -18.06 -3.17 47.12
N THR A 498 -17.69 -4.19 47.89
CA THR A 498 -17.57 -4.08 49.34
C THR A 498 -16.25 -3.45 49.75
N VAL A 499 -15.19 -3.69 48.97
CA VAL A 499 -13.84 -3.17 49.18
C VAL A 499 -13.21 -2.86 47.83
N PHE A 500 -12.54 -1.71 47.72
CA PHE A 500 -11.75 -1.36 46.54
C PHE A 500 -10.37 -2.04 46.61
N PRO A 501 -9.94 -2.80 45.60
CA PRO A 501 -8.61 -3.42 45.59
C PRO A 501 -7.52 -2.38 45.32
N ASP A 502 -6.63 -2.16 46.28
CA ASP A 502 -5.49 -1.22 46.14
C ASP A 502 -4.58 -1.58 44.97
N GLU A 503 -4.54 -2.85 44.57
CA GLU A 503 -3.73 -3.34 43.45
C GLU A 503 -4.17 -2.72 42.12
N ILE A 504 -5.42 -2.26 41.99
CA ILE A 504 -5.89 -1.52 40.80
C ILE A 504 -5.16 -0.18 40.67
N ALA A 505 -4.77 0.46 41.78
CA ALA A 505 -4.04 1.73 41.74
C ALA A 505 -2.60 1.62 41.23
N THR A 506 -2.11 0.38 41.04
CA THR A 506 -0.77 0.09 40.53
C THR A 506 -0.73 -0.26 39.04
N LEU A 507 -1.91 -0.37 38.40
CA LEU A 507 -2.08 -0.47 36.94
C LEU A 507 -1.90 0.92 36.32
#